data_AF-A0A7M3Z9E9-F1
#
_entry.id   AF-A0A7M3Z9E9-F1
#
_cell.length_a   1.000
_cell.length_b   1.000
_cell.length_c   1.000
_cell.angle_alpha   90.00
_cell.angle_beta   90.00
_cell.angle_gamma   90.00
#
_symmetry.space_group_name_H-M   'P 1'
#
loop_
_entity.id
_entity.type
_entity.pdbx_description
1 polymer ?
#
loop_
_entity_poly.entity_id
_entity_poly.type
_entity_poly.pdbx_seq_one_letter_code
_entity_poly.pdbx_strand_id
1 'polypeptide(L)'
;MGVHMTDAAELQQIARMVELNRHQLTSLGEQIESLSSALVEHQEIITALSSINTNESDKLMIPLGSGTQLLVDQPTNPGVVIDIGSGIQAERPVSEAIEILEKRFSDIQELISTLQSEFDEIEEKVKQLANKFTEGAESLQSIDEVQADESDDSKEEQTPSKKRKRNISGELTLDD
;
A
#
# COMPACT_ATOMS: atom_id res chain seq x y z
N MET A 1 2.62 16.55 -37.12
CA MET A 1 2.19 15.23 -36.62
C MET A 1 3.08 14.64 -35.51
N GLY A 2 4.26 15.22 -35.18
CA GLY A 2 5.17 14.65 -34.18
C GLY A 2 4.93 15.04 -32.70
N VAL A 3 4.25 16.17 -32.43
CA VAL A 3 4.06 16.71 -31.06
C VAL A 3 2.98 15.95 -30.27
N HIS A 4 1.88 15.55 -30.92
CA HIS A 4 0.81 14.78 -30.25
C HIS A 4 1.22 13.35 -29.83
N MET A 5 2.17 12.73 -30.56
CA MET A 5 2.66 11.39 -30.20
C MET A 5 3.58 11.43 -28.96
N THR A 6 4.32 12.52 -28.75
CA THR A 6 5.17 12.70 -27.57
C THR A 6 4.34 12.94 -26.31
N ASP A 7 3.29 13.77 -26.40
CA ASP A 7 2.44 14.10 -25.25
C ASP A 7 1.65 12.86 -24.76
N ALA A 8 1.17 12.02 -25.69
CA ALA A 8 0.51 10.76 -25.34
C ALA A 8 1.48 9.74 -24.70
N ALA A 9 2.74 9.69 -25.15
CA ALA A 9 3.76 8.81 -24.57
C ALA A 9 4.16 9.25 -23.15
N GLU A 10 4.24 10.56 -22.90
CA GLU A 10 4.52 11.12 -21.57
C GLU A 10 3.40 10.79 -20.57
N LEU A 11 2.13 10.92 -20.96
CA LEU A 11 1.00 10.54 -20.11
C LEU A 11 0.99 9.04 -19.79
N GLN A 12 1.31 8.18 -20.76
CA GLN A 12 1.45 6.74 -20.52
C GLN A 12 2.59 6.43 -19.53
N GLN A 13 3.69 7.17 -19.61
CA GLN A 13 4.80 7.03 -18.67
C GLN A 13 4.39 7.45 -17.25
N ILE A 14 3.67 8.57 -17.11
CA ILE A 14 3.15 9.03 -15.81
C ILE A 14 2.20 7.99 -15.23
N ALA A 15 1.28 7.44 -16.01
CA ALA A 15 0.36 6.39 -15.56
C ALA A 15 1.10 5.16 -15.02
N ARG A 16 2.14 4.68 -15.72
CA ARG A 16 2.99 3.58 -15.25
C ARG A 16 3.72 3.91 -13.95
N MET A 17 4.23 5.13 -13.81
CA MET A 17 4.89 5.56 -12.57
C MET A 17 3.91 5.61 -11.40
N VAL A 18 2.67 6.07 -11.61
CA VAL A 18 1.62 6.05 -10.57
C VAL A 18 1.30 4.62 -10.14
N GLU A 19 1.16 3.70 -11.08
CA GLU A 19 0.87 2.28 -10.78
C GLU A 19 2.00 1.63 -9.97
N LEU A 20 3.26 1.85 -10.37
CA LEU A 20 4.43 1.34 -9.64
C LEU A 20 4.49 1.87 -8.21
N ASN A 21 4.30 3.18 -8.02
CA ASN A 21 4.31 3.78 -6.69
C ASN A 21 3.14 3.28 -5.83
N ARG A 22 1.96 3.03 -6.41
CA ARG A 22 0.82 2.43 -5.70
C ARG A 22 1.12 1.02 -5.21
N HIS A 23 1.77 0.20 -6.04
CA HIS A 23 2.25 -1.11 -5.60
C HIS A 23 3.25 -0.99 -4.45
N GLN A 24 4.18 -0.03 -4.52
CA GLN A 24 5.14 0.21 -3.46
C GLN A 24 4.47 0.65 -2.15
N LEU A 25 3.47 1.56 -2.21
CA LEU A 25 2.69 1.96 -1.04
C LEU A 25 1.97 0.78 -0.39
N THR A 26 1.37 -0.10 -1.21
CA THR A 26 0.69 -1.30 -0.71
C THR A 26 1.68 -2.19 0.06
N SER A 27 2.84 -2.45 -0.53
CA SER A 27 3.89 -3.25 0.09
C SER A 27 4.45 -2.64 1.38
N LEU A 28 4.66 -1.32 1.42
CA LEU A 28 5.09 -0.61 2.63
C LEU A 28 4.02 -0.65 3.73
N GLY A 29 2.75 -0.48 3.36
CA GLY A 29 1.62 -0.59 4.28
C GLY A 29 1.54 -1.96 4.96
N GLU A 30 1.66 -3.04 4.17
CA GLU A 30 1.70 -4.42 4.67
C GLU A 30 2.88 -4.66 5.63
N GLN A 31 4.07 -4.11 5.32
CA GLN A 31 5.24 -4.21 6.19
C GLN A 31 5.05 -3.46 7.51
N ILE A 32 4.51 -2.24 7.47
CA ILE A 32 4.21 -1.44 8.67
C ILE A 32 3.20 -2.16 9.56
N GLU A 33 2.15 -2.75 8.97
CA GLU A 33 1.15 -3.52 9.72
C GLU A 33 1.77 -4.75 10.38
N SER A 34 2.59 -5.51 9.65
CA SER A 34 3.29 -6.68 10.20
C SER A 34 4.20 -6.31 11.37
N LEU A 35 4.97 -5.22 11.26
CA LEU A 35 5.84 -4.75 12.34
C LEU A 35 5.04 -4.22 13.54
N SER A 36 3.91 -3.57 13.28
CA SER A 36 3.00 -3.09 14.34
C SER A 36 2.41 -4.25 15.14
N SER A 37 2.04 -5.35 14.47
CA SER A 37 1.61 -6.57 15.14
C SER A 37 2.72 -7.16 16.01
N ALA A 38 3.97 -7.17 15.53
CA ALA A 38 5.11 -7.65 16.30
C ALA A 38 5.40 -6.79 17.55
N LEU A 39 5.17 -5.47 17.50
CA LEU A 39 5.28 -4.60 18.67
C LEU A 39 4.26 -4.97 19.76
N VAL A 40 3.01 -5.23 19.37
CA VAL A 40 1.96 -5.64 20.32
C VAL A 40 2.37 -6.94 21.01
N GLU A 41 2.83 -7.94 20.24
CA GLU A 41 3.32 -9.20 20.78
C GLU A 41 4.49 -9.00 21.75
N HIS A 42 5.48 -8.18 21.39
CA HIS A 42 6.61 -7.88 22.28
C HIS A 42 6.16 -7.21 23.59
N GLN A 43 5.21 -6.27 23.52
CA GLN A 43 4.70 -5.60 24.70
C GLN A 43 3.94 -6.54 25.64
N GLU A 44 3.18 -7.49 25.09
CA GLU A 44 2.51 -8.53 25.87
C GLU A 44 3.53 -9.43 26.57
N ILE A 45 4.60 -9.84 25.88
CA ILE A 45 5.66 -10.67 26.45
C ILE A 45 6.42 -9.92 27.55
N ILE A 46 6.80 -8.66 27.33
CA ILE A 46 7.47 -7.83 28.36
C ILE A 46 6.61 -7.72 29.61
N THR A 47 5.29 -7.52 29.43
CA THR A 47 4.33 -7.44 30.54
C THR A 47 4.24 -8.78 31.29
N ALA A 48 4.17 -9.90 30.56
CA ALA A 48 4.15 -11.24 31.15
C ALA A 48 5.43 -11.54 31.95
N LEU A 49 6.61 -11.26 31.38
CA LEU A 49 7.89 -11.43 32.07
C LEU A 49 8.01 -10.53 33.31
N SER A 50 7.55 -9.29 33.21
CA SER A 50 7.53 -8.35 34.35
C SER A 50 6.64 -8.85 35.48
N SER A 51 5.52 -9.50 35.15
CA SER A 51 4.66 -10.12 36.16
C SER A 51 5.37 -11.26 36.88
N ILE A 52 6.12 -12.12 36.16
CA ILE A 52 6.89 -13.21 36.77
C ILE A 52 7.94 -12.65 37.74
N ASN A 53 8.60 -11.55 37.38
CA ASN A 53 9.63 -10.93 38.21
C ASN A 53 9.08 -10.22 39.46
N THR A 54 7.82 -9.78 39.44
CA THR A 54 7.17 -9.04 40.54
C THR A 54 6.23 -9.90 41.39
N ASN A 55 5.89 -11.11 40.92
CA ASN A 55 5.06 -12.04 41.67
C ASN A 55 5.84 -12.63 42.85
N GLU A 56 5.45 -12.23 44.06
CA GLU A 56 5.91 -12.79 45.34
C GLU A 56 5.23 -14.14 45.67
N SER A 57 4.55 -14.76 44.71
CA SER A 57 3.90 -16.05 44.91
C SER A 57 4.89 -17.18 44.69
N ASP A 58 4.88 -18.18 45.58
CA ASP A 58 5.68 -19.39 45.41
C ASP A 58 5.21 -20.25 44.22
N LYS A 59 4.11 -19.91 43.57
CA LYS A 59 3.51 -20.71 42.48
C LYS A 59 3.13 -19.87 41.27
N LEU A 60 3.36 -20.45 40.09
CA LEU A 60 2.98 -19.91 38.79
C LEU A 60 1.85 -20.74 38.17
N MET A 61 0.92 -20.07 37.50
CA MET A 61 -0.16 -20.72 36.74
C MET A 61 0.09 -20.57 35.25
N ILE A 62 0.18 -21.71 34.54
CA ILE A 62 0.40 -21.75 33.09
C ILE A 62 -0.91 -22.19 32.42
N PRO A 63 -1.56 -21.34 31.60
CA PRO A 63 -2.81 -21.73 30.93
C PRO A 63 -2.56 -22.82 29.89
N LEU A 64 -3.33 -23.90 29.96
CA LEU A 64 -3.30 -25.00 28.98
C LEU A 64 -4.46 -24.95 27.98
N GLY A 65 -5.43 -24.04 28.20
CA GLY A 65 -6.63 -23.90 27.37
C GLY A 65 -7.87 -24.57 27.97
N SER A 66 -9.03 -24.40 27.33
CA SER A 66 -10.34 -24.95 27.78
C SER A 66 -10.69 -24.65 29.24
N GLY A 67 -10.23 -23.52 29.79
CA GLY A 67 -10.43 -23.16 31.20
C GLY A 67 -9.53 -23.92 32.19
N THR A 68 -8.50 -24.63 31.72
CA THR A 68 -7.55 -25.39 32.55
C THR A 68 -6.19 -24.68 32.64
N GLN A 69 -5.55 -24.81 33.81
CA GLN A 69 -4.27 -24.19 34.14
C GLN A 69 -3.38 -25.19 34.89
N LEU A 70 -2.09 -25.22 34.56
CA LEU A 70 -1.07 -25.99 35.26
C LEU A 70 -0.47 -25.14 36.38
N LEU A 71 -0.49 -25.65 37.61
CA LEU A 71 0.14 -25.01 38.75
C LEU A 71 1.56 -25.57 38.94
N VAL A 72 2.57 -24.72 38.91
CA VAL A 72 3.98 -25.08 39.10
C VAL A 72 4.61 -24.24 40.20
N ASP A 73 5.65 -24.75 40.86
CA ASP A 73 6.41 -23.96 41.82
C ASP A 73 7.31 -22.96 41.09
N GLN A 74 7.36 -21.72 41.59
CA GLN A 74 8.15 -20.64 41.00
C GLN A 74 9.61 -20.75 41.45
N PRO A 75 10.58 -20.88 40.53
CA PRO A 75 11.99 -20.94 40.90
C PRO A 75 12.49 -19.59 41.42
N THR A 76 13.45 -19.63 42.34
CA THR A 76 14.19 -18.43 42.76
C THR A 76 15.05 -17.94 41.59
N ASN A 77 14.68 -16.80 40.99
CA ASN A 77 15.28 -16.24 39.77
C ASN A 77 15.08 -17.10 38.51
N PRO A 78 13.88 -17.08 37.89
CA PRO A 78 13.59 -17.86 36.69
C PRO A 78 14.49 -17.49 35.50
N GLY A 79 14.90 -18.51 34.74
CA GLY A 79 15.50 -18.36 33.42
C GLY A 79 14.44 -18.41 32.33
N VAL A 80 14.69 -17.72 31.22
CA VAL A 80 13.86 -17.73 30.00
C VAL A 80 14.77 -17.95 28.82
N VAL A 81 14.33 -18.80 27.89
CA VAL A 81 15.05 -19.04 26.63
C VAL A 81 14.60 -18.00 25.61
N ILE A 82 15.54 -17.22 25.08
CA ILE A 82 15.31 -16.19 24.07
C ILE A 82 16.13 -16.48 22.82
N ASP A 83 15.54 -16.27 21.64
CA ASP A 83 16.25 -16.28 20.37
C ASP A 83 17.12 -15.03 20.26
N ILE A 84 18.42 -15.20 20.05
CA ILE A 84 19.39 -14.11 19.87
C ILE A 84 19.78 -13.89 18.40
N GLY A 85 19.19 -14.64 17.48
CA GLY A 85 19.39 -14.57 16.03
C GLY A 85 20.14 -15.77 15.46
N SER A 86 20.08 -15.93 14.14
CA SER A 86 20.73 -17.03 13.39
C SER A 86 20.32 -18.44 13.87
N GLY A 87 19.12 -18.59 14.44
CA GLY A 87 18.64 -19.84 15.00
C GLY A 87 19.32 -20.23 16.33
N ILE A 88 20.03 -19.30 16.97
CA ILE A 88 20.71 -19.52 18.25
C ILE A 88 19.80 -19.04 19.38
N GLN A 89 19.56 -19.90 20.35
CA GLN A 89 18.79 -19.61 21.55
C GLN A 89 19.68 -19.60 22.78
N ALA A 90 19.43 -18.69 23.71
CA ALA A 90 20.17 -18.57 24.96
C ALA A 90 19.19 -18.49 26.15
N GLU A 91 19.51 -19.21 27.22
CA GLU A 91 18.84 -19.01 28.51
C GLU A 91 19.39 -17.75 29.17
N ARG A 92 18.50 -16.84 29.57
CA ARG A 92 18.80 -15.57 30.23
C ARG A 92 17.91 -15.39 31.46
N PRO A 93 18.38 -14.68 32.50
CA PRO A 93 17.51 -14.24 33.59
C PRO A 93 16.33 -13.41 33.06
N VAL A 94 15.18 -13.46 33.72
CA VAL A 94 13.99 -12.68 33.33
C VAL A 94 14.31 -11.19 33.11
N SER A 95 15.09 -10.59 34.01
CA SER A 95 15.46 -9.17 33.92
C SER A 95 16.25 -8.86 32.64
N GLU A 96 17.23 -9.69 32.30
CA GLU A 96 18.03 -9.51 31.08
C GLU A 96 17.19 -9.75 29.83
N ALA A 97 16.27 -10.71 29.86
CA ALA A 97 15.34 -10.95 28.76
C ALA A 97 14.43 -9.75 28.50
N ILE A 98 13.94 -9.08 29.56
CA ILE A 98 13.16 -7.84 29.46
C ILE A 98 13.98 -6.74 28.77
N GLU A 99 15.22 -6.50 29.21
CA GLU A 99 16.09 -5.49 28.59
C GLU A 99 16.32 -5.74 27.09
N ILE A 100 16.53 -7.00 26.70
CA ILE A 100 16.69 -7.39 25.29
C ILE A 100 15.41 -7.10 24.50
N LEU A 101 14.24 -7.44 25.04
CA LEU A 101 12.96 -7.23 24.38
C LEU A 101 12.57 -5.76 24.29
N GLU A 102 12.85 -4.96 25.32
CA GLU A 102 12.63 -3.50 25.30
C GLU A 102 13.50 -2.83 24.23
N LYS A 103 14.76 -3.26 24.10
CA LYS A 103 15.61 -2.78 23.02
C LYS A 103 15.04 -3.12 21.64
N ARG A 104 14.63 -4.37 21.43
CA ARG A 104 13.99 -4.80 20.16
C ARG A 104 12.72 -4.01 19.87
N PHE A 105 11.92 -3.76 20.88
CA PHE A 105 10.71 -2.95 20.78
C PHE A 105 11.05 -1.53 20.28
N SER A 106 12.04 -0.87 20.88
CA SER A 106 12.52 0.44 20.43
C SER A 106 13.05 0.39 18.99
N ASP A 107 13.88 -0.60 18.65
CA ASP A 107 14.45 -0.75 17.30
C ASP A 107 13.34 -0.91 16.23
N ILE A 108 12.29 -1.68 16.54
CA ILE A 108 11.13 -1.86 15.65
C ILE A 108 10.31 -0.57 15.54
N GLN A 109 10.14 0.19 16.62
CA GLN A 109 9.46 1.49 16.58
C GLN A 109 10.18 2.49 15.66
N GLU A 110 11.50 2.56 15.75
CA GLU A 110 12.31 3.40 14.86
C GLU A 110 12.20 2.95 13.39
N LEU A 111 12.19 1.64 13.15
CA LEU A 111 11.99 1.09 11.80
C LEU A 111 10.62 1.46 11.25
N ILE A 112 9.54 1.30 12.03
CA ILE A 112 8.19 1.71 11.62
C ILE A 112 8.15 3.20 11.29
N SER A 113 8.74 4.05 12.14
CA SER A 113 8.78 5.50 11.88
C SER A 113 9.50 5.82 10.57
N THR A 114 10.57 5.08 10.24
CA THR A 114 11.30 5.25 8.99
C THR A 114 10.44 4.85 7.79
N LEU A 115 9.79 3.67 7.85
CA LEU A 115 8.91 3.18 6.79
C LEU A 115 7.68 4.08 6.59
N GLN A 116 7.14 4.65 7.67
CA GLN A 116 6.05 5.64 7.60
C GLN A 116 6.49 6.91 6.88
N SER A 117 7.69 7.43 7.16
CA SER A 117 8.24 8.57 6.43
C SER A 117 8.40 8.25 4.94
N GLU A 118 8.92 7.07 4.60
CA GLU A 118 9.05 6.63 3.20
C GLU A 118 7.67 6.49 2.52
N PHE A 119 6.68 5.95 3.23
CA PHE A 119 5.31 5.84 2.76
C PHE A 119 4.73 7.22 2.43
N ASP A 120 4.85 8.18 3.35
CA ASP A 120 4.33 9.54 3.17
C ASP A 120 5.00 10.24 1.97
N GLU A 121 6.31 10.09 1.81
CA GLU A 121 7.03 10.63 0.65
C GLU A 121 6.54 10.06 -0.69
N ILE A 122 6.28 8.75 -0.74
CA ILE A 122 5.79 8.10 -1.95
C ILE A 122 4.33 8.51 -2.21
N GLU A 123 3.53 8.66 -1.16
CA GLU A 123 2.15 9.12 -1.27
C GLU A 123 2.10 10.52 -1.87
N GLU A 124 2.98 11.42 -1.44
CA GLU A 124 3.11 12.76 -2.01
C GLU A 124 3.54 12.70 -3.49
N LYS A 125 4.52 11.86 -3.84
CA LYS A 125 4.95 11.65 -5.24
C LYS A 125 3.79 11.17 -6.11
N VAL A 126 2.95 10.24 -5.62
CA VAL A 126 1.76 9.77 -6.34
C VAL A 126 0.77 10.91 -6.57
N LYS A 127 0.50 11.74 -5.54
CA LYS A 127 -0.38 12.92 -5.68
C LYS A 127 0.14 13.88 -6.74
N GLN A 128 1.44 14.18 -6.74
CA GLN A 128 2.07 15.05 -7.73
C GLN A 128 1.99 14.47 -9.15
N LEU A 129 2.23 13.17 -9.33
CA LEU A 129 2.12 12.50 -10.62
C LEU A 129 0.67 12.47 -11.14
N ALA A 130 -0.30 12.24 -10.26
CA ALA A 130 -1.72 12.26 -10.63
C ALA A 130 -2.18 13.65 -11.08
N ASN A 131 -1.72 14.72 -10.43
CA ASN A 131 -2.00 16.09 -10.84
C ASN A 131 -1.40 16.37 -12.23
N LYS A 132 -0.13 16.05 -12.44
CA LYS A 132 0.54 16.19 -13.76
C LYS A 132 -0.17 15.41 -14.87
N PHE A 133 -0.66 14.20 -14.56
CA PHE A 133 -1.43 13.41 -15.51
C PHE A 133 -2.73 14.13 -15.92
N THR A 134 -3.44 14.69 -14.93
CA THR A 134 -4.71 15.40 -15.16
C THR A 134 -4.48 16.66 -16.00
N GLU A 135 -3.48 17.47 -15.65
CA GLU A 135 -3.09 18.67 -16.40
C GLU A 135 -2.70 18.34 -17.85
N GLY A 136 -1.90 17.29 -18.07
CA GLY A 136 -1.52 16.87 -19.42
C GLY A 136 -2.69 16.31 -20.22
N ALA A 137 -3.65 15.63 -19.58
CA ALA A 137 -4.85 15.12 -20.24
C ALA A 137 -5.80 16.25 -20.68
N GLU A 138 -6.00 17.27 -19.84
CA GLU A 138 -6.78 18.48 -20.18
C GLU A 138 -6.14 19.28 -21.32
N SER A 139 -4.81 19.37 -21.34
CA SER A 139 -4.08 20.02 -22.44
C SER A 139 -4.26 19.30 -23.77
N LEU A 140 -4.42 17.97 -23.79
CA LEU A 140 -4.70 17.23 -25.02
C LEU A 140 -6.15 17.43 -25.50
N GLN A 141 -7.12 17.41 -24.59
CA GLN A 141 -8.54 17.61 -24.93
C GLN A 141 -8.82 19.01 -25.49
N SER A 142 -8.20 20.04 -24.91
CA SER A 142 -8.36 21.42 -25.38
C SER A 142 -7.77 21.68 -26.78
N ILE A 143 -6.74 20.92 -27.19
CA ILE A 143 -6.17 21.03 -28.54
C ILE A 143 -7.06 20.34 -29.59
N ASP A 144 -7.72 19.23 -29.22
CA ASP A 144 -8.68 18.53 -30.10
C ASP A 144 -9.95 19.37 -30.34
N GLU A 145 -10.38 20.21 -29.39
CA GLU A 145 -11.52 21.13 -29.56
C GLU A 145 -11.20 22.34 -30.48
N VAL A 146 -9.98 22.86 -30.46
CA VAL A 146 -9.58 23.99 -31.32
C VAL A 146 -9.41 23.58 -32.79
N GLN A 147 -9.04 22.32 -33.07
CA GLN A 147 -8.98 21.81 -34.45
C GLN A 147 -10.36 21.48 -35.05
N ALA A 148 -11.40 21.29 -34.23
CA ALA A 148 -12.75 21.08 -34.72
C ALA A 148 -13.40 22.37 -35.24
N ASP A 149 -13.07 23.54 -34.66
CA ASP A 149 -13.71 24.83 -35.00
C ASP A 149 -13.07 25.57 -36.19
N GLU A 150 -11.82 25.26 -36.59
CA GLU A 150 -11.19 25.87 -37.78
C GLU A 150 -11.49 25.12 -39.11
N SER A 151 -12.31 24.06 -39.09
CA SER A 151 -12.61 23.25 -40.27
C SER A 151 -13.98 23.50 -40.93
N ASP A 152 -14.69 24.59 -40.57
CA ASP A 152 -16.00 24.94 -41.16
C ASP A 152 -16.09 26.31 -41.89
N ASP A 153 -14.96 26.97 -42.21
CA ASP A 153 -14.97 28.14 -43.11
C ASP A 153 -14.30 27.83 -44.44
N SER A 154 -14.99 27.09 -45.31
CA SER A 154 -14.86 27.11 -46.78
C SER A 154 -15.79 26.08 -47.43
N LYS A 155 -17.09 26.40 -47.58
CA LYS A 155 -17.97 25.71 -48.53
C LYS A 155 -18.44 26.65 -49.64
N GLU A 156 -17.78 26.42 -50.78
CA GLU A 156 -18.17 26.60 -52.17
C GLU A 156 -19.59 27.09 -52.48
N GLU A 157 -19.63 28.12 -53.31
CA GLU A 157 -20.80 28.57 -54.04
C GLU A 157 -20.80 27.96 -55.46
N GLN A 158 -21.97 27.42 -55.87
CA GLN A 158 -22.55 27.34 -57.22
C GLN A 158 -22.91 25.96 -57.82
N THR A 159 -24.20 25.90 -58.19
CA THR A 159 -25.13 24.85 -58.67
C THR A 159 -25.00 24.47 -60.18
N PRO A 160 -25.93 23.72 -60.86
CA PRO A 160 -26.60 22.42 -60.60
C PRO A 160 -26.68 21.49 -61.87
N SER A 161 -27.13 20.22 -61.73
CA SER A 161 -27.71 19.45 -62.85
C SER A 161 -28.66 18.32 -62.38
N LYS A 162 -29.64 17.97 -63.23
CA LYS A 162 -31.00 17.50 -62.91
C LYS A 162 -31.20 15.97 -62.81
N LYS A 163 -31.99 15.57 -61.79
CA LYS A 163 -33.11 14.58 -61.70
C LYS A 163 -33.08 13.27 -62.54
N ARG A 164 -33.30 12.11 -61.87
CA ARG A 164 -34.57 11.32 -61.94
C ARG A 164 -34.72 10.15 -60.93
N LYS A 165 -35.72 10.31 -60.05
CA LYS A 165 -36.72 9.40 -59.42
C LYS A 165 -36.43 7.90 -59.12
N ARG A 166 -36.42 7.62 -57.80
CA ARG A 166 -37.31 6.76 -56.96
C ARG A 166 -37.66 5.33 -57.37
N ASN A 167 -37.43 4.41 -56.41
CA ASN A 167 -38.25 3.28 -55.87
C ASN A 167 -37.26 2.25 -55.28
N ILE A 168 -37.45 1.43 -54.23
CA ILE A 168 -38.53 1.06 -53.32
C ILE A 168 -37.93 0.02 -52.32
N SER A 169 -38.44 -0.04 -51.08
CA SER A 169 -38.58 -1.21 -50.18
C SER A 169 -37.41 -2.12 -49.71
N GLY A 170 -37.47 -2.45 -48.41
CA GLY A 170 -36.97 -3.68 -47.75
C GLY A 170 -35.48 -3.59 -47.38
N GLU A 171 -35.01 -3.92 -46.17
CA GLU A 171 -35.31 -5.02 -45.25
C GLU A 171 -34.40 -4.73 -44.01
N LEU A 172 -34.87 -4.26 -42.86
CA LEU A 172 -35.39 -5.00 -41.68
C LEU A 172 -34.91 -6.45 -41.54
N THR A 173 -33.88 -6.63 -40.69
CA THR A 173 -33.60 -7.68 -39.67
C THR A 173 -32.12 -7.44 -39.24
N LEU A 174 -31.69 -7.16 -38.00
CA LEU A 174 -31.96 -7.73 -36.66
C LEU A 174 -31.91 -9.26 -36.67
N ASP A 175 -30.69 -9.79 -36.52
CA ASP A 175 -30.44 -11.17 -36.13
C ASP A 175 -29.91 -11.20 -34.68
N ASP A 176 -30.41 -12.18 -33.95
CA ASP A 176 -30.17 -12.54 -32.54
C ASP A 176 -28.70 -12.85 -32.19
#